data_AF-A0A7L4QH41-F1
#
_entry.id   AF-A0A7L4QH41-F1
#
_cell.length_a   1.000
_cell.length_b   1.000
_cell.length_c   1.000
_cell.angle_alpha   90.00
_cell.angle_beta   90.00
_cell.angle_gamma   90.00
#
_symmetry.space_group_name_H-M   'P 1'
#
loop_
_entity.id
_entity.type
_entity.pdbx_description
1 polymer ?
#
loop_
_entity_poly.entity_id
_entity_poly.type
_entity_poly.pdbx_seq_one_letter_code
_entity_poly.pdbx_strand_id
1 'polypeptide(L)' 'AMLSLGERTSQELKRGSLEQVFVKGINGYILMMGAGQEAVLTALARKDAKLGLVFLDMKRTADEISKII' A
#
# COMPACT_ATOMS: atom_id res chain seq x y z
N ALA A 1 9.21 -4.51 7.79
CA ALA A 1 8.53 -5.43 8.72
C ALA A 1 7.10 -5.75 8.31
N MET A 2 6.19 -4.77 8.19
CA MET A 2 4.79 -5.08 7.80
C MET A 2 4.64 -5.61 6.38
N LEU A 3 5.36 -5.07 5.39
CA LEU A 3 5.33 -5.58 4.01
C LEU A 3 5.86 -6.99 3.89
N SER A 4 7.03 -7.27 4.46
CA SER A 4 7.64 -8.60 4.46
C SER A 4 6.74 -9.65 5.13
N LEU A 5 6.02 -9.27 6.20
CA LEU A 5 5.02 -10.16 6.81
C LEU A 5 3.80 -10.34 5.89
N GLY A 6 3.30 -9.26 5.29
CA GLY A 6 2.18 -9.32 4.34
C GLY A 6 2.48 -10.17 3.12
N GLU A 7 3.68 -10.08 2.56
CA GLU A 7 4.15 -10.89 1.43
C GLU A 7 4.18 -12.36 1.81
N ARG A 8 4.78 -12.68 2.97
CA ARG A 8 4.84 -14.04 3.47
C ARG A 8 3.45 -14.61 3.72
N THR A 9 2.56 -13.85 4.37
CA THR A 9 1.18 -14.26 4.61
C THR A 9 0.42 -14.46 3.30
N SER A 10 0.61 -13.58 2.32
CA SER A 10 0.00 -13.73 0.98
C SER A 10 0.46 -15.01 0.29
N GLN A 11 1.75 -15.32 0.36
CA GLN A 11 2.31 -16.56 -0.19
C GLN A 11 1.77 -17.80 0.54
N GLU A 12 1.83 -17.83 1.88
CA GLU A 12 1.39 -18.96 2.71
C GLU A 12 -0.11 -19.23 2.54
N LEU A 13 -0.93 -18.18 2.40
CA LEU A 13 -2.38 -18.29 2.17
C LEU A 13 -2.77 -18.35 0.69
N LYS A 14 -1.79 -18.49 -0.21
CA LYS A 14 -1.99 -18.59 -1.67
C LYS A 14 -2.86 -17.46 -2.24
N ARG A 15 -2.63 -16.21 -1.79
CA ARG A 15 -3.31 -14.99 -2.26
C ARG A 15 -2.56 -14.27 -3.38
N GLY A 16 -1.40 -14.80 -3.81
CA GLY A 16 -0.58 -14.21 -4.87
C GLY A 16 0.44 -13.22 -4.32
N SER A 17 0.88 -12.28 -5.18
CA SER A 17 1.75 -11.17 -4.79
C SER A 17 0.99 -10.16 -3.92
N LEU A 18 1.66 -9.62 -2.90
CA LEU A 18 1.10 -8.56 -2.08
C LEU A 18 1.00 -7.27 -2.90
N GLU A 19 -0.21 -6.79 -3.18
CA GLU A 19 -0.40 -5.52 -3.91
C GLU A 19 -0.35 -4.30 -2.97
N GLN A 20 -0.93 -4.42 -1.77
CA GLN A 20 -1.05 -3.31 -0.84
C GLN A 20 -1.23 -3.78 0.60
N VAL A 21 -0.87 -2.92 1.55
CA VAL A 21 -1.18 -3.07 2.98
C VAL A 21 -2.00 -1.87 3.44
N PHE A 22 -3.11 -2.16 4.12
CA PHE A 22 -4.02 -1.17 4.69
C PHE A 22 -4.18 -1.40 6.19
N VAL A 23 -3.84 -0.40 6.98
CA VAL A 23 -3.98 -0.43 8.44
C VAL A 23 -4.97 0.64 8.87
N LYS A 24 -6.04 0.22 9.56
CA LYS A 24 -7.01 1.10 10.18
C LYS A 24 -6.65 1.33 11.64
N GLY A 25 -6.32 2.57 11.99
CA GLY A 25 -6.15 3.03 13.35
C GLY A 25 -7.36 3.84 13.85
N ILE A 26 -7.38 4.13 15.14
CA ILE A 26 -8.43 4.95 15.76
C ILE A 26 -8.40 6.39 15.21
N ASN A 27 -7.22 6.89 14.84
CA ASN A 27 -7.01 8.27 14.42
C ASN A 27 -6.89 8.45 12.89
N GLY A 28 -7.03 7.38 12.11
CA GLY A 28 -6.83 7.43 10.67
C GLY A 28 -6.31 6.13 10.10
N TYR A 29 -5.67 6.22 8.96
CA TYR A 29 -5.25 5.08 8.15
C TYR A 29 -3.81 5.19 7.74
N ILE A 30 -3.15 4.04 7.62
CA ILE A 30 -1.83 3.90 7.02
C ILE A 30 -2.00 3.02 5.78
N LEU A 31 -1.55 3.51 4.63
CA LEU A 31 -1.60 2.80 3.37
C LEU A 31 -0.18 2.62 2.85
N MET A 32 0.16 1.42 2.39
CA MET A 32 1.43 1.12 1.74
C MET A 32 1.15 0.37 0.43
N MET A 33 1.74 0.83 -0.67
CA MET A 33 1.70 0.17 -1.97
C MET A 33 3.13 -0.02 -2.48
N GLY A 34 3.39 -1.14 -3.16
CA GLY A 34 4.64 -1.31 -3.90
C GLY A 34 4.77 -0.23 -4.97
N ALA A 35 5.97 0.33 -5.12
CA ALA A 35 6.29 1.29 -6.17
C ALA A 35 7.62 0.84 -6.78
N GLY A 36 7.58 0.14 -7.91
CA GLY A 36 8.77 -0.51 -8.49
C GLY A 36 9.20 -1.77 -7.74
N GLN A 37 10.43 -2.24 -7.99
CA GLN A 37 10.93 -3.50 -7.39
C GLN A 37 11.39 -3.36 -5.93
N GLU A 38 11.99 -2.22 -5.56
CA GLU A 38 12.61 -2.05 -4.24
C GLU A 38 12.10 -0.84 -3.46
N ALA A 39 11.01 -0.20 -3.91
CA ALA A 39 10.43 0.93 -3.19
C ALA A 39 8.95 0.75 -2.86
N VAL A 40 8.50 1.58 -1.92
CA VAL A 40 7.16 1.53 -1.32
C VAL A 40 6.64 2.95 -1.20
N LEU A 41 5.46 3.20 -1.77
CA LEU A 41 4.71 4.41 -1.52
C LEU A 41 3.89 4.26 -0.23
N THR A 42 4.10 5.14 0.74
CA THR A 42 3.37 5.14 2.01
C THR A 42 2.58 6.44 2.19
N ALA A 43 1.31 6.34 2.59
CA ALA A 43 0.46 7.48 2.90
C ALA A 43 -0.19 7.35 4.28
N LEU A 44 -0.33 8.50 4.95
CA LEU A 44 -1.12 8.65 6.17
C LEU A 44 -2.37 9.44 5.84
N ALA A 45 -3.54 8.88 6.15
CA ALA A 45 -4.83 9.52 5.88
C ALA A 45 -5.59 9.74 7.19
N ARG A 46 -6.27 10.89 7.29
CA ARG A 46 -7.16 11.17 8.42
C ARG A 46 -8.36 10.22 8.42
N LYS A 47 -9.00 10.04 9.59
CA LYS A 47 -10.17 9.17 9.76
C LYS A 47 -11.35 9.50 8.84
N ASP A 48 -11.47 10.76 8.42
CA ASP A 48 -12.51 11.33 7.55
C ASP A 48 -12.09 11.41 6.08
N ALA A 49 -10.91 10.88 5.73
CA ALA A 49 -10.43 10.87 4.35
C ALA A 49 -11.35 10.05 3.43
N LYS A 50 -11.55 10.55 2.21
CA LYS A 50 -12.25 9.82 1.14
C LYS A 50 -11.35 8.69 0.62
N LEU A 51 -11.33 7.55 1.31
CA LEU A 51 -10.40 6.45 1.04
C LEU A 51 -10.39 6.00 -0.42
N GLY A 52 -11.54 5.94 -1.10
CA GLY A 52 -11.60 5.59 -2.52
C GLY A 52 -10.75 6.50 -3.41
N LEU A 53 -10.70 7.80 -3.11
CA LEU A 53 -9.86 8.76 -3.84
C LEU A 53 -8.39 8.61 -3.46
N VAL A 54 -8.09 8.36 -2.19
CA VAL A 54 -6.72 8.11 -1.71
C VAL A 54 -6.14 6.88 -2.40
N PHE A 55 -6.89 5.77 -2.47
CA PHE A 55 -6.46 4.56 -3.17
C PHE A 55 -6.21 4.82 -4.67
N LEU A 56 -7.12 5.55 -5.34
CA LEU A 56 -6.99 5.88 -6.75
C LEU A 56 -5.71 6.67 -7.04
N ASP A 57 -5.45 7.69 -6.23
CA ASP A 57 -4.31 8.59 -6.39
C ASP A 57 -2.99 7.88 -6.07
N MET A 58 -2.95 7.11 -4.99
CA MET A 58 -1.78 6.30 -4.63
C MET A 58 -1.43 5.28 -5.70
N LYS A 59 -2.41 4.59 -6.29
CA LYS A 59 -2.14 3.61 -7.35
C LYS A 59 -1.46 4.26 -8.56
N ARG A 60 -1.99 5.39 -9.03
CA ARG A 60 -1.40 6.15 -10.14
C ARG A 60 0.01 6.64 -9.81
N THR A 61 0.18 7.17 -8.60
CA THR A 61 1.48 7.68 -8.13
C THR A 61 2.52 6.56 -8.03
N ALA A 62 2.14 5.37 -7.53
CA ALA A 62 3.03 4.22 -7.47
C ALA A 62 3.45 3.74 -8.87
N ASP A 63 2.49 3.70 -9.82
CA ASP A 63 2.76 3.37 -11.22
C ASP A 63 3.70 4.41 -11.87
N GLU A 64 3.56 5.69 -11.54
CA GLU A 64 4.46 6.75 -12.01
C GLU A 64 5.86 6.64 -11.43
N ILE A 65 5.97 6.44 -10.10
CA ILE A 65 7.26 6.25 -9.41
C ILE A 65 8.00 5.06 -10.01
N SER A 66 7.31 3.94 -10.24
CA SER A 66 7.91 2.71 -10.78
C SER A 66 8.56 2.86 -12.16
N LYS A 67 8.25 3.93 -12.90
CA LYS A 67 8.84 4.23 -14.21
C LYS A 67 10.10 5.07 -14.12
N ILE A 68 10.36 5.66 -12.95
CA ILE A 68 11.45 6.62 -12.73
C ILE A 68 12.60 5.97 -11.95
N ILE A 69 12.28 4.99 -11.10
CA ILE A 69 13.24 4.27 -10.25
C ILE A 69 13.60 2.89 -10.80
#